data_AF-A0A060YRC9-F1
#
_entry.id   AF-A0A060YRC9-F1
#
_cell.length_a   1.000
_cell.length_b   1.000
_cell.length_c   1.000
_cell.angle_alpha   90.00
_cell.angle_beta   90.00
_cell.angle_gamma   90.00
#
_symmetry.space_group_name_H-M   'P 1'
#
loop_
_entity.id
_entity.type
_entity.pdbx_description
1 polymer ?
#
loop_
_entity_poly.entity_id
_entity_poly.type
_entity_poly.pdbx_seq_one_letter_code
_entity_poly.pdbx_strand_id
1 'polypeptide(L)'
;VPDLVVYDPFLILLVLEGIPLLHLEFAIGQRLRSGSVGVWTAINPYLTGVGIASLLVSFLVGMYYNTIIAWVMWYFFNSFQNPLPWSQCPVNANLTDLVSECARSSPVDYFWYRDTLNTSTSIGESGGLQWWMVLCLLCAWLLLYVCCLRGIETTGKAVYVTSTLPYVVLTIFLIRGLTLKGSLDGIKFLFTPDLNELMNPSTWLDAGAQVFYSFSLAFGGLISFSSYNSVHNNCEQDAVIISIINGFTSVYAATVIYSIIGFRATERFDDCLEGNILALLNAFNLAEGNITEGNYAESLQNLNGTFPETIQSLDLKTCDLQTFLSQVLKCQTFLSQV
;
A
#
# COMPACT_ATOMS: atom_id res chain seq x y z
N VAL A 1 5.64 -11.72 -5.30
CA VAL A 1 4.97 -12.15 -6.55
C VAL A 1 4.95 -10.92 -7.45
N PRO A 2 5.35 -10.97 -8.72
CA PRO A 2 5.24 -9.79 -9.57
C PRO A 2 3.75 -9.46 -9.75
N ASP A 3 3.32 -8.30 -9.27
CA ASP A 3 1.89 -7.97 -9.14
C ASP A 3 1.15 -7.92 -10.49
N LEU A 4 1.80 -7.90 -11.66
CA LEU A 4 1.10 -8.02 -12.96
C LEU A 4 0.36 -9.34 -13.15
N VAL A 5 0.74 -10.39 -12.44
CA VAL A 5 0.02 -11.68 -12.50
C VAL A 5 -1.39 -11.51 -11.92
N VAL A 6 -1.64 -10.46 -11.14
CA VAL A 6 -2.97 -10.09 -10.66
C VAL A 6 -3.72 -9.21 -11.67
N TYR A 7 -3.05 -8.49 -12.58
CA TYR A 7 -3.74 -7.55 -13.49
C TYR A 7 -4.55 -8.24 -14.58
N ASP A 8 -4.04 -9.33 -15.16
CA ASP A 8 -4.79 -10.06 -16.18
C ASP A 8 -6.07 -10.70 -15.56
N PRO A 9 -5.99 -11.44 -14.44
CA PRO A 9 -7.18 -11.90 -13.70
C PRO A 9 -8.08 -10.76 -13.21
N PHE A 10 -7.51 -9.68 -12.68
CA PHE A 10 -8.26 -8.54 -12.15
C PHE A 10 -9.05 -7.84 -13.25
N LEU A 11 -8.47 -7.56 -14.41
CA LEU A 11 -9.19 -6.93 -15.52
C LEU A 11 -10.28 -7.83 -16.07
N ILE A 12 -10.04 -9.14 -16.16
CA ILE A 12 -11.03 -10.12 -16.58
C ILE A 12 -12.20 -10.16 -15.58
N LEU A 13 -11.92 -10.31 -14.28
CA LEU A 13 -12.95 -10.36 -13.23
C LEU A 13 -13.66 -9.01 -13.04
N LEU A 14 -12.96 -7.89 -13.26
CA LEU A 14 -13.56 -6.55 -13.26
C LEU A 14 -14.64 -6.44 -14.33
N VAL A 15 -14.36 -6.91 -15.54
CA VAL A 15 -15.32 -6.86 -16.65
C VAL A 15 -16.44 -7.89 -16.49
N LEU A 16 -16.13 -9.10 -16.05
CA LEU A 16 -17.10 -10.21 -15.96
C LEU A 16 -17.97 -10.19 -14.70
N GLU A 17 -17.44 -9.75 -13.57
CA GLU A 17 -18.14 -9.73 -12.28
C GLU A 17 -18.36 -8.31 -11.77
N GLY A 18 -17.33 -7.47 -11.80
CA GLY A 18 -17.38 -6.10 -11.27
C GLY A 18 -18.43 -5.22 -11.93
N ILE A 19 -18.35 -5.03 -13.26
CA ILE A 19 -19.28 -4.17 -14.02
C ILE A 19 -20.74 -4.65 -13.88
N PRO A 20 -21.07 -5.94 -14.07
CA PRO A 20 -22.45 -6.40 -13.95
C PRO A 20 -23.02 -6.22 -12.53
N LEU A 21 -22.24 -6.51 -11.48
CA LEU A 21 -22.68 -6.34 -10.09
C LEU A 21 -22.85 -4.86 -9.73
N LEU A 22 -21.93 -4.00 -10.14
CA LEU A 22 -22.03 -2.56 -9.93
C LEU A 22 -23.29 -1.99 -10.59
N HIS A 23 -23.53 -2.38 -11.84
CA HIS A 23 -24.73 -1.95 -12.56
C HIS A 23 -26.01 -2.43 -11.87
N LEU A 24 -26.04 -3.68 -11.39
CA LEU A 24 -27.18 -4.23 -10.65
C LEU A 24 -27.46 -3.42 -9.37
N GLU A 25 -26.44 -3.12 -8.56
CA GLU A 25 -26.60 -2.33 -7.34
C GLU A 25 -27.12 -0.91 -7.61
N PHE A 26 -26.65 -0.27 -8.68
CA PHE A 26 -27.18 1.02 -9.08
C PHE A 26 -28.62 0.94 -9.55
N ALA A 27 -28.95 0.01 -10.44
CA ALA A 27 -30.29 -0.14 -10.98
C ALA A 27 -31.31 -0.45 -9.87
N ILE A 28 -30.98 -1.35 -8.95
CA ILE A 28 -31.89 -1.77 -7.88
C ILE A 28 -32.13 -0.65 -6.86
N GLY A 29 -31.08 0.10 -6.49
CA GLY A 29 -31.17 1.25 -5.60
C GLY A 29 -32.02 2.36 -6.19
N GLN A 30 -31.78 2.73 -7.45
CA GLN A 30 -32.52 3.78 -8.15
C GLN A 30 -34.01 3.40 -8.34
N ARG A 31 -34.30 2.12 -8.62
CA ARG A 31 -35.66 1.64 -8.86
C ARG A 31 -36.51 1.58 -7.59
N LEU A 32 -35.96 1.05 -6.50
CA LEU A 32 -36.70 0.81 -5.24
C LEU A 32 -36.60 1.98 -4.26
N ARG A 33 -35.72 2.95 -4.49
CA ARG A 33 -35.59 4.20 -3.70
C ARG A 33 -35.48 3.97 -2.19
N SER A 34 -34.77 2.92 -1.81
CA SER A 34 -34.59 2.48 -0.43
C SER A 34 -33.12 2.14 -0.20
N GLY A 35 -32.68 2.17 1.06
CA GLY A 35 -31.36 1.67 1.44
C GLY A 35 -31.27 0.15 1.33
N SER A 36 -30.05 -0.40 1.51
CA SER A 36 -29.75 -1.84 1.34
C SER A 36 -30.77 -2.78 2.01
N VAL A 37 -31.05 -2.60 3.30
CA VAL A 37 -32.02 -3.44 4.04
C VAL A 37 -33.43 -3.34 3.45
N GLY A 38 -33.86 -2.13 3.09
CA GLY A 38 -35.18 -1.90 2.50
C GLY A 38 -35.34 -2.56 1.13
N VAL A 39 -34.29 -2.50 0.29
CA VAL A 39 -34.26 -3.13 -1.02
C VAL A 39 -34.46 -4.65 -0.93
N TRP A 40 -33.67 -5.32 -0.11
CA TRP A 40 -33.75 -6.79 0.01
C TRP A 40 -35.07 -7.25 0.63
N THR A 41 -35.59 -6.50 1.60
CA THR A 41 -36.89 -6.78 2.23
C THR A 41 -38.05 -6.61 1.25
N ALA A 42 -37.99 -5.60 0.37
CA ALA A 42 -39.03 -5.34 -0.63
C ALA A 42 -39.09 -6.42 -1.71
N ILE A 43 -37.96 -7.06 -2.03
CA ILE A 43 -37.91 -8.17 -3.00
C ILE A 43 -38.50 -9.44 -2.38
N ASN A 44 -38.03 -9.81 -1.19
CA ASN A 44 -38.58 -10.93 -0.43
C ASN A 44 -38.21 -10.78 1.06
N PRO A 45 -39.17 -10.85 2.00
CA PRO A 45 -38.89 -10.81 3.44
C PRO A 45 -37.83 -11.81 3.93
N TYR A 46 -37.68 -12.97 3.27
CA TYR A 46 -36.64 -13.96 3.61
C TYR A 46 -35.22 -13.48 3.26
N LEU A 47 -35.07 -12.52 2.35
CA LEU A 47 -33.76 -11.97 1.92
C LEU A 47 -33.29 -10.79 2.78
N THR A 48 -34.06 -10.38 3.80
CA THR A 48 -33.68 -9.30 4.73
C THR A 48 -32.29 -9.51 5.34
N GLY A 49 -31.88 -10.77 5.53
CA GLY A 49 -30.55 -11.14 6.03
C GLY A 49 -29.39 -10.58 5.20
N VAL A 50 -29.55 -10.42 3.88
CA VAL A 50 -28.52 -9.84 3.00
C VAL A 50 -28.24 -8.38 3.37
N GLY A 51 -29.30 -7.60 3.60
CA GLY A 51 -29.18 -6.22 4.02
C GLY A 51 -28.52 -6.09 5.41
N ILE A 52 -28.91 -6.93 6.36
CA ILE A 52 -28.31 -6.95 7.70
C ILE A 52 -26.83 -7.35 7.64
N ALA A 53 -26.47 -8.34 6.82
CA ALA A 53 -25.08 -8.73 6.61
C ALA A 53 -24.25 -7.58 6.03
N SER A 54 -24.77 -6.85 5.03
CA SER A 54 -24.09 -5.68 4.46
C SER A 54 -23.82 -4.56 5.48
N LEU A 55 -24.75 -4.35 6.43
CA LEU A 55 -24.57 -3.42 7.55
C LEU A 55 -23.45 -3.87 8.49
N LEU A 56 -23.44 -5.15 8.88
CA LEU A 56 -22.43 -5.72 9.77
C LEU A 56 -21.03 -5.67 9.14
N VAL A 57 -20.91 -6.04 7.86
CA VAL A 57 -19.65 -5.94 7.12
C VAL A 57 -19.17 -4.49 7.07
N SER A 58 -20.04 -3.55 6.70
CA SER A 58 -19.69 -2.12 6.66
C SER A 58 -19.24 -1.58 8.01
N PHE A 59 -19.86 -2.03 9.11
CA PHE A 59 -19.46 -1.67 10.47
C PHE A 59 -18.07 -2.22 10.83
N LEU A 60 -17.83 -3.51 10.60
CA LEU A 60 -16.54 -4.15 10.87
C LEU A 60 -15.41 -3.50 10.08
N VAL A 61 -15.64 -3.27 8.79
CA VAL A 61 -14.68 -2.63 7.88
C VAL A 61 -14.43 -1.19 8.31
N GLY A 62 -15.49 -0.42 8.59
CA GLY A 62 -15.37 0.96 9.06
C GLY A 62 -14.57 1.10 10.37
N MET A 63 -14.63 0.13 11.27
CA MET A 63 -13.87 0.17 12.53
C MET A 63 -12.35 0.16 12.30
N TYR A 64 -11.84 -0.80 11.54
CA TYR A 64 -10.39 -0.93 11.36
C TYR A 64 -9.83 0.06 10.33
N TYR A 65 -10.59 0.43 9.30
CA TYR A 65 -10.14 1.48 8.35
C TYR A 65 -9.94 2.81 9.06
N ASN A 66 -10.78 3.12 10.06
CA ASN A 66 -10.57 4.35 10.82
C ASN A 66 -9.32 4.29 11.73
N THR A 67 -8.87 3.09 12.11
CA THR A 67 -7.56 2.89 12.75
C THR A 67 -6.42 3.19 11.78
N ILE A 68 -6.51 2.79 10.50
CA ILE A 68 -5.51 3.15 9.48
C ILE A 68 -5.46 4.67 9.29
N ILE A 69 -6.61 5.35 9.22
CA ILE A 69 -6.66 6.81 9.14
C ILE A 69 -5.97 7.45 10.36
N ALA A 70 -6.15 6.89 11.56
CA ALA A 70 -5.46 7.36 12.76
C ALA A 70 -3.93 7.23 12.64
N TRP A 71 -3.42 6.13 12.07
CA TRP A 71 -1.99 5.98 11.77
C TRP A 71 -1.50 7.03 10.78
N VAL A 72 -2.25 7.28 9.70
CA VAL A 72 -1.91 8.34 8.73
C VAL A 72 -1.89 9.72 9.39
N MET A 73 -2.86 10.03 10.25
CA MET A 73 -2.88 11.27 11.02
C MET A 73 -1.68 11.41 11.95
N TRP A 74 -1.26 10.32 12.60
CA TRP A 74 -0.06 10.31 13.44
C TRP A 74 1.20 10.69 12.65
N TYR A 75 1.41 10.09 11.47
CA TYR A 75 2.52 10.46 10.59
C TYR A 75 2.40 11.91 10.08
N PHE A 76 1.18 12.36 9.75
CA PHE A 76 0.93 13.73 9.31
C PHE A 76 1.33 14.76 10.38
N PHE A 77 0.93 14.56 11.65
CA PHE A 77 1.29 15.47 12.74
C PHE A 77 2.79 15.50 13.03
N ASN A 78 3.48 14.36 12.85
CA ASN A 78 4.94 14.26 13.02
C ASN A 78 5.75 14.76 11.80
N SER A 79 5.10 15.18 10.71
CA SER A 79 5.78 15.64 9.49
C SER A 79 6.18 17.13 9.51
N PHE A 80 5.76 17.90 10.52
CA PHE A 80 6.01 19.36 10.60
C PHE A 80 7.35 19.74 11.25
N GLN A 81 8.33 18.84 11.26
CA GLN A 81 9.65 19.03 11.87
C GLN A 81 10.79 18.61 10.94
N ASN A 82 11.95 19.28 11.09
CA ASN A 82 13.19 18.95 10.39
C ASN A 82 14.34 18.89 11.41
N PRO A 83 14.97 17.73 11.67
CA PRO A 83 14.84 16.45 10.95
C PRO A 83 13.53 15.68 11.23
N LEU A 84 13.14 14.82 10.29
CA LEU A 84 12.00 13.91 10.46
C LEU A 84 12.29 12.88 11.56
N PRO A 85 11.29 12.48 12.38
CA PRO A 85 11.55 11.59 13.52
C PRO A 85 11.98 10.18 13.12
N TRP A 86 11.59 9.68 11.94
CA TRP A 86 12.02 8.39 11.39
C TRP A 86 13.27 8.46 10.50
N SER A 87 14.00 9.58 10.53
CA SER A 87 15.21 9.75 9.70
C SER A 87 16.49 9.18 10.33
N GLN A 88 16.56 9.14 11.67
CA GLN A 88 17.77 8.74 12.40
C GLN A 88 17.43 7.82 13.58
N CYS A 89 18.36 6.93 13.92
CA CYS A 89 18.23 6.09 15.10
C CYS A 89 18.48 6.90 16.39
N PRO A 90 17.67 6.69 17.45
CA PRO A 90 17.96 7.30 18.74
C PRO A 90 19.21 6.68 19.37
N VAL A 91 19.89 7.49 20.18
CA VAL A 91 21.00 7.05 21.03
C VAL A 91 20.49 6.42 22.32
N ASN A 92 21.25 5.46 22.86
CA ASN A 92 20.97 4.81 24.13
C ASN A 92 20.99 5.81 25.30
N ALA A 93 20.44 5.41 26.44
CA ALA A 93 20.41 6.21 27.67
C ALA A 93 21.80 6.71 28.12
N ASN A 94 22.86 5.97 27.80
CA ASN A 94 24.25 6.32 28.14
C ASN A 94 24.90 7.28 27.13
N LEU A 95 24.21 7.65 26.05
CA LEU A 95 24.68 8.54 24.97
C LEU A 95 25.97 8.07 24.27
N THR A 96 26.36 6.80 24.42
CA THR A 96 27.57 6.24 23.80
C THR A 96 27.30 5.60 22.45
N ASP A 97 26.18 4.88 22.33
CA ASP A 97 25.88 4.03 21.19
C ASP A 97 24.42 4.20 20.75
N LEU A 98 24.13 3.81 19.51
CA LEU A 98 22.77 3.71 18.99
C LEU A 98 21.99 2.59 19.68
N VAL A 99 20.67 2.76 19.76
CA VAL A 99 19.79 1.67 20.20
C VAL A 99 19.98 0.44 19.31
N SER A 100 20.36 -0.68 19.93
CA SER A 100 20.76 -1.90 19.22
C SER A 100 19.66 -2.46 18.32
N GLU A 101 18.39 -2.32 18.72
CA GLU A 101 17.23 -2.70 17.90
C GLU A 101 17.12 -1.84 16.64
N CYS A 102 17.35 -0.54 16.74
CA CYS A 102 17.33 0.38 15.60
C CYS A 102 18.52 0.12 14.66
N ALA A 103 19.71 -0.08 15.23
CA ALA A 103 20.93 -0.34 14.48
C ALA A 103 20.89 -1.66 13.67
N ARG A 104 20.16 -2.67 14.14
CA ARG A 104 19.99 -3.95 13.43
C ARG A 104 18.88 -3.94 12.39
N SER A 105 17.93 -3.02 12.48
CA SER A 105 16.78 -2.91 11.60
C SER A 105 16.89 -1.67 10.72
N SER A 106 16.00 -0.70 10.88
CA SER A 106 16.07 0.61 10.24
C SER A 106 15.41 1.66 11.14
N PRO A 107 15.77 2.95 11.02
CA PRO A 107 15.11 4.00 11.79
C PRO A 107 13.60 4.10 11.50
N VAL A 108 13.17 3.73 10.29
CA VAL A 108 11.76 3.70 9.90
C VAL A 108 11.01 2.57 10.60
N ASP A 109 11.60 1.37 10.64
CA ASP A 109 10.98 0.22 11.32
C ASP A 109 10.93 0.45 12.84
N TYR A 110 11.99 1.02 13.42
CA TYR A 110 12.02 1.38 14.83
C TYR A 110 10.91 2.38 15.18
N PHE A 111 10.76 3.46 14.40
CA PHE A 111 9.71 4.44 14.61
C PHE A 111 8.30 3.83 14.52
N TRP A 112 8.07 2.89 13.59
CA TRP A 112 6.79 2.21 13.44
C TRP A 112 6.49 1.26 14.61
N TYR A 113 7.39 0.32 14.90
CA TYR A 113 7.13 -0.74 15.86
C TYR A 113 7.32 -0.32 17.33
N ARG A 114 8.22 0.62 17.63
CA ARG A 114 8.52 1.07 18.99
C ARG A 114 7.86 2.39 19.35
N ASP A 115 8.04 3.42 18.54
CA ASP A 115 7.52 4.75 18.90
C ASP A 115 6.01 4.89 18.59
N THR A 116 5.57 4.37 17.44
CA THR A 116 4.19 4.52 16.98
C THR A 116 3.27 3.49 17.61
N LEU A 117 3.52 2.20 17.38
CA LEU A 117 2.66 1.11 17.85
C LEU A 117 3.01 0.63 19.27
N ASN A 118 4.28 0.73 19.66
CA ASN A 118 4.82 0.13 20.89
C ASN A 118 4.39 -1.35 21.05
N THR A 119 4.76 -2.17 20.05
CA THR A 119 4.27 -3.55 19.95
C THR A 119 4.82 -4.46 21.04
N SER A 120 3.96 -5.36 21.53
CA SER A 120 4.37 -6.50 22.36
C SER A 120 4.91 -7.65 21.49
N THR A 121 5.50 -8.65 22.14
CA THR A 121 6.09 -9.83 21.49
C THR A 121 5.03 -10.82 20.99
N SER A 122 3.84 -10.80 21.59
CA SER A 122 2.75 -11.74 21.31
C SER A 122 1.38 -11.08 21.48
N ILE A 123 0.41 -11.53 20.69
CA ILE A 123 -0.98 -11.08 20.76
C ILE A 123 -1.66 -11.36 22.12
N GLY A 124 -1.17 -12.36 22.85
CA GLY A 124 -1.67 -12.70 24.19
C GLY A 124 -1.22 -11.73 25.28
N GLU A 125 -0.19 -10.92 25.01
CA GLU A 125 0.33 -9.91 25.90
C GLU A 125 -0.17 -8.54 25.44
N SER A 126 -1.40 -8.19 25.84
CA SER A 126 -1.91 -6.85 25.62
C SER A 126 -1.23 -5.88 26.58
N GLY A 127 -0.43 -4.95 26.04
CA GLY A 127 0.06 -3.80 26.79
C GLY A 127 -1.06 -2.85 27.22
N GLY A 128 -0.68 -1.70 27.79
CA GLY A 128 -1.62 -0.62 28.07
C GLY A 128 -2.14 0.08 26.80
N LEU A 129 -3.19 0.89 26.96
CA LEU A 129 -3.69 1.76 25.90
C LEU A 129 -2.65 2.84 25.59
N GLN A 130 -2.13 2.92 24.37
CA GLN A 130 -1.18 3.98 23.99
C GLN A 130 -1.94 5.30 23.74
N TRP A 131 -1.81 6.26 24.66
CA TRP A 131 -2.63 7.50 24.69
C TRP A 131 -2.48 8.38 23.46
N TRP A 132 -1.29 8.45 22.85
CA TRP A 132 -1.09 9.19 21.60
C TRP A 132 -1.92 8.60 20.45
N MET A 133 -2.00 7.27 20.36
CA MET A 133 -2.79 6.60 19.34
C MET A 133 -4.29 6.76 19.56
N VAL A 134 -4.72 6.74 20.83
CA VAL A 134 -6.12 7.02 21.21
C VAL A 134 -6.52 8.44 20.79
N LEU A 135 -5.63 9.42 20.97
CA LEU A 135 -5.87 10.80 20.54
C LEU A 135 -6.01 10.91 19.01
N CYS A 136 -5.12 10.26 18.25
CA CYS A 136 -5.23 10.21 16.79
C CYS A 136 -6.51 9.53 16.32
N LEU A 137 -6.93 8.44 16.99
CA LEU A 137 -8.18 7.74 16.69
C LEU A 137 -9.41 8.62 16.98
N LEU A 138 -9.40 9.37 18.08
CA LEU A 138 -10.44 10.33 18.40
C LEU A 138 -10.51 11.44 17.32
N CYS A 139 -9.36 11.97 16.90
CA CYS A 139 -9.30 12.95 15.81
C CYS A 139 -9.85 12.39 14.50
N ALA A 140 -9.55 11.13 14.15
CA ALA A 140 -10.06 10.48 12.95
C ALA A 140 -11.59 10.35 12.99
N TRP A 141 -12.15 9.87 14.10
CA TRP A 141 -13.61 9.80 14.30
C TRP A 141 -14.29 11.16 14.28
N LEU A 142 -13.68 12.19 14.91
CA LEU A 142 -14.22 13.55 14.89
C LEU A 142 -14.23 14.13 13.47
N LEU A 143 -13.17 13.90 12.68
CA LEU A 143 -13.12 14.33 11.29
C LEU A 143 -14.23 13.66 10.47
N LEU A 144 -14.37 12.34 10.57
CA LEU A 144 -15.43 11.59 9.90
C LEU A 144 -16.83 12.10 10.30
N TYR A 145 -17.04 12.31 11.60
CA TYR A 145 -18.29 12.84 12.12
C TYR A 145 -18.61 14.19 11.49
N VAL A 146 -17.66 15.13 11.48
CA VAL A 146 -17.83 16.47 10.89
C VAL A 146 -18.17 16.40 9.40
N CYS A 147 -17.52 15.53 8.62
CA CYS A 147 -17.81 15.34 7.20
C CYS A 147 -19.23 14.77 6.95
N CYS A 148 -19.76 13.97 7.88
CA CYS A 148 -21.04 13.28 7.75
C CYS A 148 -22.19 13.92 8.56
N LEU A 149 -21.95 15.04 9.25
CA LEU A 149 -22.88 15.67 10.20
C LEU A 149 -24.30 15.93 9.66
N ARG A 150 -24.45 16.30 8.38
CA ARG A 150 -25.76 16.51 7.73
C ARG A 150 -26.03 15.50 6.62
N GLY A 151 -25.41 14.33 6.70
CA GLY A 151 -25.48 13.30 5.67
C GLY A 151 -24.98 13.81 4.31
N ILE A 152 -25.74 13.54 3.26
CA ILE A 152 -25.30 13.72 1.86
C ILE A 152 -25.02 15.17 1.50
N GLU A 153 -25.67 16.15 2.15
CA GLU A 153 -25.44 17.57 1.86
C GLU A 153 -24.01 18.02 2.25
N THR A 154 -23.52 17.58 3.41
CA THR A 154 -22.14 17.87 3.86
C THR A 154 -21.13 16.94 3.21
N THR A 155 -21.47 15.64 3.08
CA THR A 155 -20.59 14.66 2.45
C THR A 155 -20.32 15.03 1.00
N GLY A 156 -21.33 15.47 0.23
CA GLY A 156 -21.14 15.91 -1.15
C GLY A 156 -20.14 17.06 -1.30
N LYS A 157 -20.13 18.01 -0.35
CA LYS A 157 -19.14 19.10 -0.34
C LYS A 157 -17.73 18.62 0.01
N ALA A 158 -17.62 17.72 1.00
CA ALA A 158 -16.34 17.13 1.39
C ALA A 158 -15.72 16.31 0.25
N VAL A 159 -16.55 15.56 -0.50
CA VAL A 159 -16.11 14.71 -1.62
C VAL A 159 -15.41 15.50 -2.72
N TYR A 160 -15.79 16.76 -3.00
CA TYR A 160 -15.06 17.56 -3.99
C TYR A 160 -13.57 17.71 -3.64
N VAL A 161 -13.24 17.88 -2.36
CA VAL A 161 -11.85 17.98 -1.91
C VAL A 161 -11.21 16.59 -1.83
N THR A 162 -11.88 15.63 -1.18
CA THR A 162 -11.30 14.30 -0.92
C THR A 162 -11.17 13.44 -2.16
N SER A 163 -11.92 13.70 -3.24
CA SER A 163 -11.76 13.01 -4.52
C SER A 163 -10.73 13.67 -5.43
N THR A 164 -10.62 15.00 -5.45
CA THR A 164 -9.71 15.69 -6.38
C THR A 164 -8.27 15.75 -5.87
N LEU A 165 -8.08 15.99 -4.57
CA LEU A 165 -6.75 16.13 -3.96
C LEU A 165 -5.87 14.88 -4.17
N PRO A 166 -6.34 13.63 -4.00
CA PRO A 166 -5.52 12.46 -4.25
C PRO A 166 -4.99 12.37 -5.67
N TYR A 167 -5.77 12.71 -6.71
CA TYR A 167 -5.29 12.70 -8.09
C TYR A 167 -4.20 13.75 -8.34
N VAL A 168 -4.35 14.94 -7.76
CA VAL A 168 -3.32 15.99 -7.86
C VAL A 168 -2.02 15.53 -7.18
N VAL A 169 -2.12 14.98 -5.96
CA VAL A 169 -0.97 14.49 -5.20
C VAL A 169 -0.29 13.31 -5.91
N LEU A 170 -1.05 12.34 -6.40
CA LEU A 170 -0.52 11.21 -7.18
C LEU A 170 0.20 11.69 -8.44
N THR A 171 -0.30 12.73 -9.12
CA THR A 171 0.36 13.31 -10.30
C THR A 171 1.70 13.95 -9.93
N ILE A 172 1.76 14.69 -8.83
CA ILE A 172 3.01 15.28 -8.33
C ILE A 172 4.01 14.18 -7.96
N PHE A 173 3.56 13.13 -7.26
CA PHE A 173 4.40 12.00 -6.91
C PHE A 173 4.85 11.19 -8.13
N LEU A 174 4.03 11.07 -9.18
CA LEU A 174 4.46 10.42 -10.42
C LEU A 174 5.61 11.19 -11.08
N ILE A 175 5.44 12.51 -11.26
CA ILE A 175 6.47 13.35 -11.87
C ILE A 175 7.75 13.25 -11.05
N ARG A 176 7.66 13.38 -9.72
CA ARG A 176 8.83 13.27 -8.84
C ARG A 176 9.45 11.87 -8.90
N GLY A 177 8.65 10.81 -8.80
CA GLY A 177 9.10 9.42 -8.83
C GLY A 177 9.85 9.07 -10.11
N LEU A 178 9.34 9.49 -11.27
CA LEU A 178 9.99 9.27 -12.56
C LEU A 178 11.31 10.05 -12.73
N THR A 179 11.54 11.12 -11.97
CA THR A 179 12.83 11.83 -11.98
C THR A 179 13.93 11.16 -11.13
N LEU A 180 13.58 10.16 -10.32
CA LEU A 180 14.54 9.47 -9.44
C LEU A 180 15.27 8.33 -10.17
N LYS A 181 16.53 8.08 -9.78
CA LYS A 181 17.36 6.97 -10.29
C LYS A 181 16.67 5.63 -10.01
N GLY A 182 16.65 4.71 -10.98
CA GLY A 182 16.09 3.37 -10.78
C GLY A 182 14.56 3.26 -10.76
N SER A 183 13.83 4.37 -10.95
CA SER A 183 12.36 4.36 -10.99
C SER A 183 11.79 3.49 -12.12
N LEU A 184 12.47 3.45 -13.26
CA LEU A 184 12.08 2.63 -14.41
C LEU A 184 12.23 1.12 -14.14
N ASP A 185 13.17 0.71 -13.28
CA ASP A 185 13.36 -0.71 -12.96
C ASP A 185 12.18 -1.25 -12.16
N GLY A 186 11.65 -0.44 -11.23
CA GLY A 186 10.41 -0.75 -10.52
C GLY A 186 9.20 -0.85 -11.45
N ILE A 187 9.06 0.06 -12.41
CA ILE A 187 7.97 0.01 -13.41
C ILE A 187 8.13 -1.19 -14.34
N LYS A 188 9.35 -1.51 -14.76
CA LYS A 188 9.62 -2.69 -15.58
C LYS A 188 9.28 -3.97 -14.82
N PHE A 189 9.61 -4.03 -13.53
CA PHE A 189 9.21 -5.12 -12.66
C PHE A 189 7.69 -5.23 -12.55
N LEU A 190 6.98 -4.11 -12.40
CA LEU A 190 5.51 -4.08 -12.41
C LEU A 190 4.94 -4.67 -13.69
N PHE A 191 5.53 -4.43 -14.87
CA PHE A 191 5.01 -4.92 -16.15
C PHE A 191 5.63 -6.24 -16.64
N THR A 192 6.40 -6.94 -15.82
CA THR A 192 6.98 -8.24 -16.19
C THR A 192 6.10 -9.37 -15.66
N PRO A 193 5.34 -10.09 -16.51
CA PRO A 193 4.42 -11.13 -16.06
C PRO A 193 5.16 -12.43 -15.69
N ASP A 194 4.76 -13.08 -14.59
CA ASP A 194 5.13 -14.45 -14.27
C ASP A 194 3.96 -15.40 -14.57
N LEU A 195 4.04 -16.08 -15.71
CA LEU A 195 2.96 -16.95 -16.19
C LEU A 195 2.69 -18.14 -15.26
N ASN A 196 3.66 -18.54 -14.43
CA ASN A 196 3.46 -19.67 -13.51
C ASN A 196 2.48 -19.32 -12.40
N GLU A 197 2.44 -18.05 -11.99
CA GLU A 197 1.54 -17.57 -10.94
C GLU A 197 0.08 -17.47 -11.40
N LEU A 198 -0.18 -17.42 -12.71
CA LEU A 198 -1.55 -17.48 -13.27
C LEU A 198 -2.19 -18.87 -13.10
N MET A 199 -1.38 -19.91 -12.94
CA MET A 199 -1.87 -21.27 -12.68
C MET A 199 -2.27 -21.47 -11.22
N ASN A 200 -1.89 -20.55 -10.32
CA ASN A 200 -2.22 -20.65 -8.91
C ASN A 200 -3.66 -20.15 -8.67
N PRO A 201 -4.55 -20.98 -8.07
CA PRO A 201 -5.93 -20.58 -7.82
C PRO A 201 -6.06 -19.46 -6.77
N SER A 202 -5.08 -19.32 -5.87
CA SER A 202 -5.03 -18.22 -4.91
C SER A 202 -4.97 -16.85 -5.60
N THR A 203 -4.21 -16.74 -6.70
CA THR A 203 -4.09 -15.50 -7.49
C THR A 203 -5.45 -15.02 -8.00
N TRP A 204 -6.29 -15.93 -8.47
CA TRP A 204 -7.63 -15.61 -8.95
C TRP A 204 -8.59 -15.26 -7.82
N LEU A 205 -8.48 -15.94 -6.68
CA LEU A 205 -9.28 -15.63 -5.49
C LEU A 205 -8.96 -14.24 -4.96
N ASP A 206 -7.67 -13.90 -4.85
CA ASP A 206 -7.21 -12.59 -4.39
C ASP A 206 -7.61 -11.49 -5.38
N ALA A 207 -7.49 -11.74 -6.69
CA ALA A 207 -7.94 -10.81 -7.73
C ALA A 207 -9.46 -10.57 -7.65
N GLY A 208 -10.26 -11.61 -7.45
CA GLY A 208 -11.71 -11.50 -7.28
C GLY A 208 -12.08 -10.70 -6.03
N ALA A 209 -11.50 -11.03 -4.89
CA ALA A 209 -11.69 -10.27 -3.65
C ALA A 209 -11.33 -8.79 -3.84
N GLN A 210 -10.22 -8.50 -4.53
CA GLN A 210 -9.79 -7.15 -4.83
C GLN A 210 -10.81 -6.38 -5.69
N VAL A 211 -11.49 -7.02 -6.65
CA VAL A 211 -12.56 -6.38 -7.44
C VAL A 211 -13.72 -5.96 -6.53
N PHE A 212 -14.16 -6.84 -5.62
CA PHE A 212 -15.24 -6.52 -4.68
C PHE A 212 -14.87 -5.37 -3.75
N TYR A 213 -13.65 -5.36 -3.20
CA TYR A 213 -13.17 -4.27 -2.35
C TYR A 213 -12.99 -2.96 -3.13
N SER A 214 -12.43 -3.01 -4.34
CA SER A 214 -12.17 -1.83 -5.17
C SER A 214 -13.45 -1.09 -5.55
N PHE A 215 -14.54 -1.82 -5.83
CA PHE A 215 -15.84 -1.23 -6.12
C PHE A 215 -16.71 -1.01 -4.87
N SER A 216 -16.33 -1.53 -3.71
CA SER A 216 -17.18 -1.58 -2.51
C SER A 216 -18.53 -2.28 -2.77
N LEU A 217 -18.50 -3.37 -3.53
CA LEU A 217 -19.69 -4.20 -3.83
C LEU A 217 -20.12 -4.99 -2.60
N ALA A 218 -21.43 -5.21 -2.45
CA ALA A 218 -22.06 -5.90 -1.32
C ALA A 218 -21.99 -5.17 0.04
N PHE A 219 -21.47 -3.94 0.09
CA PHE A 219 -21.50 -3.09 1.30
C PHE A 219 -22.86 -2.36 1.46
N GLY A 220 -23.65 -2.24 0.39
CA GLY A 220 -24.96 -1.58 0.42
C GLY A 220 -24.92 -0.04 0.40
N GLY A 221 -23.72 0.54 0.41
CA GLY A 221 -23.51 1.99 0.25
C GLY A 221 -23.92 2.49 -1.13
N LEU A 222 -23.54 1.77 -2.20
CA LEU A 222 -23.85 2.12 -3.59
C LEU A 222 -25.35 2.09 -3.87
N ILE A 223 -26.06 1.07 -3.37
CA ILE A 223 -27.52 0.98 -3.41
C ILE A 223 -28.15 2.22 -2.77
N SER A 224 -27.63 2.61 -1.59
CA SER A 224 -28.14 3.75 -0.84
C SER A 224 -27.87 5.06 -1.58
N PHE A 225 -26.69 5.27 -2.16
CA PHE A 225 -26.40 6.47 -2.95
C PHE A 225 -27.24 6.55 -4.23
N SER A 226 -27.37 5.43 -4.95
CA SER A 226 -28.19 5.37 -6.16
C SER A 226 -29.68 5.64 -5.90
N SER A 227 -30.16 5.33 -4.68
CA SER A 227 -31.56 5.60 -4.30
C SER A 227 -31.95 7.09 -4.32
N TYR A 228 -30.97 8.00 -4.24
CA TYR A 228 -31.18 9.45 -4.31
C TYR A 228 -31.18 10.00 -5.74
N ASN A 229 -30.81 9.20 -6.75
CA ASN A 229 -30.80 9.62 -8.14
C ASN A 229 -32.22 9.84 -8.70
N SER A 230 -32.30 10.65 -9.75
CA SER A 230 -33.55 10.81 -10.51
C SER A 230 -33.96 9.50 -11.18
N VAL A 231 -35.27 9.25 -11.37
CA VAL A 231 -35.75 7.98 -11.94
C VAL A 231 -35.21 7.74 -13.36
N HIS A 232 -35.04 8.80 -14.14
CA HIS A 232 -34.60 8.76 -15.52
C HIS A 232 -33.08 8.94 -15.68
N ASN A 233 -32.31 8.81 -14.59
CA ASN A 233 -30.86 8.84 -14.65
C ASN A 233 -30.30 7.58 -15.32
N ASN A 234 -29.27 7.73 -16.15
CA ASN A 234 -28.67 6.61 -16.88
C ASN A 234 -27.64 5.84 -16.00
N CYS A 235 -28.16 4.93 -15.18
CA CYS A 235 -27.32 4.10 -14.29
C CYS A 235 -26.38 3.12 -15.03
N GLU A 236 -26.64 2.79 -16.30
CA GLU A 236 -25.75 1.97 -17.13
C GLU A 236 -24.47 2.75 -17.46
N GLN A 237 -24.63 3.98 -17.94
CA GLN A 237 -23.51 4.85 -18.25
C GLN A 237 -22.68 5.17 -16.99
N ASP A 238 -23.33 5.42 -15.85
CA ASP A 238 -22.64 5.67 -14.58
C ASP A 238 -21.78 4.46 -14.15
N ALA A 239 -22.32 3.25 -14.25
CA ALA A 239 -21.60 2.02 -13.91
C ALA A 239 -20.36 1.82 -14.80
N VAL A 240 -20.48 2.03 -16.11
CA VAL A 240 -19.37 1.88 -17.06
C VAL A 240 -18.29 2.94 -16.82
N ILE A 241 -18.68 4.22 -16.64
CA ILE A 241 -17.73 5.31 -16.40
C ILE A 241 -16.95 5.08 -15.09
N ILE A 242 -17.64 4.73 -14.00
CA ILE A 242 -17.01 4.46 -12.71
C ILE A 242 -16.05 3.27 -12.82
N SER A 243 -16.40 2.24 -13.58
CA SER A 243 -15.54 1.07 -13.79
C SER A 243 -14.28 1.38 -14.57
N ILE A 244 -14.38 2.18 -15.63
CA ILE A 244 -13.21 2.62 -16.41
C ILE A 244 -12.29 3.50 -15.56
N ILE A 245 -12.86 4.46 -14.81
CA ILE A 245 -12.07 5.33 -13.93
C ILE A 245 -11.39 4.49 -12.85
N ASN A 246 -12.11 3.57 -12.20
CA ASN A 246 -11.55 2.69 -11.18
C ASN A 246 -10.35 1.89 -11.72
N GLY A 247 -10.53 1.20 -12.86
CA GLY A 247 -9.46 0.42 -13.48
C GLY A 247 -8.24 1.28 -13.87
N PHE A 248 -8.47 2.46 -14.46
CA PHE A 248 -7.39 3.39 -14.80
C PHE A 248 -6.66 3.87 -13.55
N THR A 249 -7.40 4.25 -12.50
CA THR A 249 -6.83 4.75 -11.25
C THR A 249 -6.02 3.69 -10.52
N SER A 250 -6.43 2.41 -10.56
CA SER A 250 -5.64 1.30 -10.00
C SER A 250 -4.28 1.15 -10.69
N VAL A 251 -4.25 1.13 -12.03
CA VAL A 251 -3.00 1.06 -12.81
C VAL A 251 -2.14 2.29 -12.58
N TYR A 252 -2.77 3.47 -12.52
CA TYR A 252 -2.10 4.74 -12.30
C TYR A 252 -1.43 4.79 -10.92
N ALA A 253 -2.16 4.46 -9.86
CA ALA A 253 -1.64 4.41 -8.49
C ALA A 253 -0.50 3.39 -8.35
N ALA A 254 -0.64 2.21 -8.95
CA ALA A 254 0.42 1.21 -8.94
C ALA A 254 1.69 1.70 -9.63
N THR A 255 1.57 2.38 -10.76
CA THR A 255 2.72 2.97 -11.45
C THR A 255 3.47 3.97 -10.56
N VAL A 256 2.74 4.82 -9.82
CA VAL A 256 3.33 5.76 -8.84
C VAL A 256 4.09 5.01 -7.75
N ILE A 257 3.46 4.02 -7.11
CA ILE A 257 4.06 3.23 -6.04
C ILE A 257 5.32 2.51 -6.52
N TYR A 258 5.24 1.83 -7.66
CA TYR A 258 6.36 1.07 -8.21
C TYR A 258 7.54 1.93 -8.65
N SER A 259 7.29 3.18 -9.05
CA SER A 259 8.39 4.13 -9.33
C SER A 259 9.22 4.43 -8.07
N ILE A 260 8.57 4.55 -6.91
CA ILE A 260 9.24 4.81 -5.62
C ILE A 260 9.90 3.54 -5.09
N ILE A 261 9.27 2.37 -5.25
CA ILE A 261 9.87 1.08 -4.90
C ILE A 261 11.15 0.85 -5.71
N GLY A 262 11.14 1.14 -7.02
CA GLY A 262 12.31 1.07 -7.89
C GLY A 262 13.46 1.91 -7.35
N PHE A 263 13.20 3.18 -7.05
CA PHE A 263 14.19 4.08 -6.44
C PHE A 263 14.78 3.51 -5.14
N ARG A 264 13.92 3.06 -4.20
CA ARG A 264 14.39 2.51 -2.91
C ARG A 264 15.19 1.22 -3.07
N ALA A 265 14.84 0.39 -4.04
CA ALA A 265 15.56 -0.85 -4.31
C ALA A 265 16.93 -0.56 -4.93
N THR A 266 17.02 0.42 -5.84
CA THR A 266 18.29 0.86 -6.42
C THR A 266 19.20 1.53 -5.38
N GLU A 267 18.66 2.37 -4.49
CA GLU A 267 19.43 2.98 -3.39
C GLU A 267 20.02 1.90 -2.46
N ARG A 268 19.23 0.91 -2.06
CA ARG A 268 19.72 -0.23 -1.26
C ARG A 268 20.76 -1.08 -1.99
N PHE A 269 20.61 -1.23 -3.30
CA PHE A 269 21.57 -1.95 -4.12
C PHE A 269 22.91 -1.22 -4.17
N ASP A 270 22.89 0.10 -4.41
CA ASP A 270 24.07 0.96 -4.44
C ASP A 270 24.79 0.94 -3.08
N ASP A 271 24.06 1.12 -1.95
CA ASP A 271 24.62 1.06 -0.59
C ASP A 271 25.28 -0.30 -0.27
N CYS A 272 24.64 -1.39 -0.70
CA CYS A 272 25.16 -2.75 -0.52
C CYS A 272 26.46 -2.94 -1.30
N LEU A 273 26.48 -2.49 -2.55
CA LEU A 273 27.63 -2.62 -3.44
C LEU A 273 28.80 -1.75 -2.96
N GLU A 274 28.55 -0.51 -2.56
CA GLU A 274 29.55 0.40 -2.01
C GLU A 274 30.16 -0.17 -0.72
N GLY A 275 29.36 -0.74 0.17
CA GLY A 275 29.84 -1.43 1.37
C GLY A 275 30.81 -2.59 1.05
N ASN A 276 30.49 -3.39 0.03
CA ASN A 276 31.38 -4.46 -0.43
C ASN A 276 32.65 -3.92 -1.09
N ILE A 277 32.56 -2.85 -1.89
CA ILE A 277 33.72 -2.20 -2.51
C ILE A 277 34.65 -1.65 -1.43
N LEU A 278 34.12 -0.96 -0.42
CA LEU A 278 34.89 -0.41 0.68
C LEU A 278 35.59 -1.51 1.49
N ALA A 279 34.90 -2.63 1.76
CA ALA A 279 35.49 -3.79 2.42
C ALA A 279 36.69 -4.36 1.63
N LEU A 280 36.57 -4.45 0.30
CA LEU A 280 37.66 -4.90 -0.58
C LEU A 280 38.82 -3.89 -0.61
N LEU A 281 38.53 -2.59 -0.76
CA LEU A 281 39.57 -1.55 -0.78
C LEU A 281 40.38 -1.55 0.51
N ASN A 282 39.72 -1.67 1.67
CA ASN A 282 40.38 -1.74 2.98
C ASN A 282 41.20 -3.03 3.16
N ALA A 283 40.68 -4.17 2.71
CA ALA A 283 41.40 -5.44 2.86
C ALA A 283 42.67 -5.52 2.00
N PHE A 284 42.62 -4.96 0.79
CA PHE A 284 43.74 -5.00 -0.15
C PHE A 284 44.56 -3.69 -0.20
N ASN A 285 44.25 -2.72 0.67
CA ASN A 285 44.86 -1.38 0.71
C ASN A 285 44.94 -0.71 -0.67
N LEU A 286 43.85 -0.82 -1.44
CA LEU A 286 43.74 -0.22 -2.77
C LEU A 286 43.28 1.24 -2.66
N ALA A 287 43.70 2.08 -3.60
CA ALA A 287 43.25 3.47 -3.66
C ALA A 287 41.75 3.56 -4.00
N GLU A 288 41.07 4.56 -3.42
CA GLU A 288 39.68 4.91 -3.76
C GLU A 288 39.55 5.17 -5.27
N GLY A 289 38.51 4.59 -5.88
CA GLY A 289 38.26 4.67 -7.33
C GLY A 289 38.96 3.60 -8.19
N ASN A 290 39.79 2.73 -7.61
CA ASN A 290 40.36 1.59 -8.36
C ASN A 290 39.29 0.52 -8.67
N ILE A 291 38.40 0.26 -7.70
CA ILE A 291 37.20 -0.56 -7.88
C ILE A 291 35.99 0.38 -7.93
N THR A 292 35.20 0.26 -8.99
CA THR A 292 33.97 1.02 -9.28
C THR A 292 32.84 0.04 -9.54
N GLU A 293 31.59 0.51 -9.54
CA GLU A 293 30.41 -0.33 -9.82
C GLU A 293 30.55 -1.13 -11.14
N GLY A 294 31.11 -0.51 -12.18
CA GLY A 294 31.25 -1.13 -13.50
C GLY A 294 32.33 -2.20 -13.60
N ASN A 295 33.36 -2.18 -12.73
CA ASN A 295 34.46 -3.15 -12.75
C ASN A 295 34.44 -4.11 -11.55
N TYR A 296 33.45 -3.98 -10.65
CA TYR A 296 33.38 -4.76 -9.41
C TYR A 296 33.36 -6.27 -9.67
N ALA A 297 32.51 -6.73 -10.59
CA ALA A 297 32.37 -8.17 -10.87
C ALA A 297 33.67 -8.80 -11.40
N GLU A 298 34.35 -8.11 -12.31
CA GLU A 298 35.63 -8.56 -12.87
C GLU A 298 36.74 -8.51 -11.82
N SER A 299 36.79 -7.44 -11.03
CA SER A 299 37.77 -7.26 -9.95
C SER A 299 37.59 -8.32 -8.86
N LEU A 300 36.34 -8.62 -8.48
CA LEU A 300 36.01 -9.65 -7.51
C LEU A 300 36.44 -11.03 -8.02
N GLN A 301 36.19 -11.34 -9.29
CA GLN A 301 36.60 -12.60 -9.89
C GLN A 301 38.13 -12.76 -9.92
N ASN A 302 38.86 -11.70 -10.30
CA ASN A 302 40.32 -11.69 -10.32
C ASN A 302 40.92 -11.84 -8.91
N LEU A 303 40.39 -11.11 -7.93
CA LEU A 303 40.84 -11.19 -6.54
C LEU A 303 40.50 -12.56 -5.92
N ASN A 304 39.37 -13.15 -6.26
CA ASN A 304 39.00 -14.50 -5.79
C ASN A 304 39.91 -15.58 -6.37
N GLY A 305 40.34 -15.42 -7.62
CA GLY A 305 41.34 -16.29 -8.23
C GLY A 305 42.74 -16.17 -7.61
N THR A 306 43.09 -14.99 -7.09
CA THR A 306 44.44 -14.69 -6.57
C THR A 306 44.56 -14.92 -5.06
N PHE A 307 43.54 -14.55 -4.29
CA PHE A 307 43.52 -14.58 -2.83
C PHE A 307 42.17 -15.09 -2.27
N PRO A 308 41.84 -16.38 -2.47
CA PRO A 308 40.53 -16.92 -2.08
C PRO A 308 40.28 -16.91 -0.56
N GLU A 309 41.31 -17.13 0.26
CA GLU A 309 41.18 -17.18 1.72
C GLU A 309 40.81 -15.80 2.32
N THR A 310 41.41 -14.72 1.81
CA THR A 310 41.11 -13.36 2.26
C THR A 310 39.67 -12.97 1.91
N ILE A 311 39.16 -13.35 0.73
CA ILE A 311 37.78 -13.06 0.34
C ILE A 311 36.76 -13.81 1.19
N GLN A 312 37.03 -15.08 1.53
CA GLN A 312 36.14 -15.82 2.42
C GLN A 312 36.07 -15.21 3.82
N SER A 313 37.13 -14.54 4.28
CA SER A 313 37.15 -13.84 5.58
C SER A 313 36.34 -12.54 5.61
N LEU A 314 36.03 -11.95 4.44
CA LEU A 314 35.41 -10.62 4.31
C LEU A 314 33.88 -10.60 4.42
N ASP A 315 33.23 -11.76 4.46
CA ASP A 315 31.76 -11.92 4.56
C ASP A 315 30.97 -10.93 3.68
N LEU A 316 31.29 -10.89 2.38
CA LEU A 316 30.68 -9.97 1.43
C LEU A 316 29.19 -10.27 1.26
N LYS A 317 28.35 -9.22 1.29
CA LYS A 317 26.90 -9.37 1.12
C LYS A 317 26.54 -9.62 -0.33
N THR A 318 25.58 -10.51 -0.58
CA THR A 318 25.02 -10.71 -1.93
C THR A 318 24.05 -9.59 -2.27
N CYS A 319 24.49 -8.65 -3.12
CA CYS A 319 23.66 -7.53 -3.59
C CYS A 319 22.97 -7.92 -4.90
N ASP A 320 21.66 -8.16 -4.87
CA ASP A 320 20.85 -8.44 -6.07
C ASP A 320 19.62 -7.53 -6.10
N LEU A 321 19.48 -6.78 -7.18
CA LEU A 321 18.39 -5.82 -7.37
C LEU A 321 17.02 -6.51 -7.39
N GLN A 322 16.92 -7.68 -8.04
CA GLN A 322 15.65 -8.41 -8.15
C GLN A 322 15.17 -8.89 -6.78
N THR A 323 16.10 -9.35 -5.94
CA THR A 323 15.82 -9.71 -4.55
C THR A 323 15.30 -8.51 -3.77
N PHE A 324 15.91 -7.33 -3.89
CA PHE A 324 15.43 -6.13 -3.19
C PHE A 324 14.04 -5.68 -3.67
N LEU A 325 13.78 -5.68 -4.98
CA LEU A 325 12.45 -5.40 -5.54
C LEU A 325 11.39 -6.36 -4.97
N SER A 326 11.71 -7.66 -4.89
CA SER A 326 10.78 -8.67 -4.38
C SER A 326 10.51 -8.60 -2.86
N GLN A 327 11.49 -8.15 -2.07
CA GLN A 327 11.37 -8.03 -0.62
C GLN A 327 10.45 -6.87 -0.21
N VAL A 328 10.54 -5.73 -0.90
CA VAL A 328 9.66 -4.57 -0.63
C VAL A 328 8.19 -4.93 -0.88
N LEU A 329 7.94 -5.77 -1.89
CA LEU A 329 6.62 -6.28 -2.24
C LEU A 329 5.98 -7.16 -1.17
N LYS A 330 6.74 -8.10 -0.58
CA LYS A 330 6.21 -9.01 0.45
C LYS A 330 5.71 -8.27 1.69
N CYS A 331 6.29 -7.12 2.03
CA CYS A 331 5.77 -6.26 3.09
C CYS A 331 4.49 -5.50 2.68
N GLN A 332 4.31 -5.20 1.39
CA GLN A 332 3.20 -4.39 0.91
C GLN A 332 1.94 -5.20 0.61
N THR A 333 2.04 -6.45 0.15
CA THR A 333 0.88 -7.34 -0.01
C THR A 333 0.15 -7.53 1.33
N PHE A 334 0.89 -7.47 2.46
CA PHE A 334 0.32 -7.49 3.80
C PHE A 334 -0.45 -6.21 4.17
N LEU A 335 -0.10 -5.06 3.58
CA LEU A 335 -0.77 -3.77 3.81
C LEU A 335 -1.94 -3.53 2.85
N SER A 336 -1.95 -4.11 1.66
CA SER A 336 -3.08 -4.03 0.72
C SER A 336 -4.23 -4.98 1.05
N GLN A 337 -3.99 -5.97 1.90
CA GLN A 337 -5.01 -6.91 2.41
C GLN A 337 -5.65 -6.46 3.74
N VAL A 338 -5.23 -5.31 4.29
CA VAL A 338 -5.88 -4.65 5.44
C VAL A 338 -6.73 -3.50 4.91
#